data_AF-A0A0B1T7F4-F1
#
_entry.id   AF-A0A0B1T7F4-F1
#
_cell.length_a   1.000
_cell.length_b   1.000
_cell.length_c   1.000
_cell.angle_alpha   90.00
_cell.angle_beta   90.00
_cell.angle_gamma   90.00
#
_symmetry.space_group_name_H-M   'P 1'
#
loop_
_entity.id
_entity.type
_entity.pdbx_description
1 polymer ?
#
loop_
_entity_poly.entity_id
_entity_poly.type
_entity_poly.pdbx_seq_one_letter_code
_entity_poly.pdbx_strand_id
1 'polypeptide(L)'
;MRKKLGFMGTNTKYCHMIRDANKLTRVLFCEDMLANGTTFTDCVFTDKCTIQADCSTRKRFVLKNDFYSRLRTRAKHPAKVHIWAGISMRRPTNIVIISGSTRIDSELYCKFIERAYLSFVENTNNGRKER
;
A
#
# COMPACT_ATOMS: atom_id res chain seq x y z
N MET A 1 -16.41 -11.75 35.21
CA MET A 1 -15.24 -11.23 35.95
C MET A 1 -14.53 -10.12 35.18
N ARG A 2 -13.95 -10.35 33.98
CA ARG A 2 -13.18 -9.33 33.21
C ARG A 2 -13.90 -8.00 32.93
N LYS A 3 -15.13 -8.02 32.39
CA LYS A 3 -15.94 -6.79 32.19
C LYS A 3 -16.34 -6.10 33.50
N LYS A 4 -16.60 -6.89 34.56
CA LYS A 4 -16.91 -6.38 35.90
C LYS A 4 -15.70 -5.71 36.58
N LEU A 5 -14.49 -6.03 36.12
CA LEU A 5 -13.22 -5.42 36.54
C LEU A 5 -12.77 -4.28 35.58
N GLY A 6 -13.64 -3.80 34.69
CA GLY A 6 -13.33 -2.71 33.76
C GLY A 6 -12.53 -3.11 32.51
N PHE A 7 -12.16 -4.39 32.34
CA PHE A 7 -11.46 -4.82 31.14
C PHE A 7 -12.41 -4.95 29.95
N MET A 8 -12.14 -4.16 28.91
CA MET A 8 -12.77 -4.27 27.60
C MET A 8 -11.83 -4.93 26.61
N GLY A 9 -12.35 -5.88 25.81
CA GLY A 9 -11.60 -6.46 24.71
C GLY A 9 -11.47 -5.44 23.59
N THR A 10 -10.24 -5.06 23.26
CA THR A 10 -9.93 -4.20 22.11
C THR A 10 -9.01 -4.95 21.15
N ASN A 11 -9.01 -4.53 19.88
CA ASN A 11 -8.09 -5.08 18.90
C ASN A 11 -6.69 -4.53 19.16
N THR A 12 -5.68 -5.39 19.11
CA THR A 12 -4.28 -4.96 19.09
C THR A 12 -4.04 -4.13 17.84
N LYS A 13 -3.65 -2.86 18.03
CA LYS A 13 -3.21 -2.01 16.91
C LYS A 13 -1.79 -2.42 16.53
N TYR A 14 -1.61 -2.80 15.27
CA TYR A 14 -0.28 -2.98 14.71
C TYR A 14 0.31 -1.61 14.37
N CYS A 15 1.53 -1.33 14.83
CA CYS A 15 2.29 -0.15 14.44
C CYS A 15 3.78 -0.49 14.45
N HIS A 16 4.51 -0.05 13.42
CA HIS A 16 5.96 -0.09 13.44
C HIS A 16 6.48 1.00 14.37
N MET A 17 7.37 0.66 15.29
CA MET A 17 8.07 1.67 16.08
C MET A 17 8.95 2.53 15.15
N ILE A 18 8.74 3.84 15.18
CA ILE A 18 9.51 4.81 14.40
C ILE A 18 10.74 5.21 15.23
N ARG A 19 11.94 5.12 14.63
CA ARG A 19 13.19 5.60 15.24
C ARG A 19 13.11 7.09 15.53
N ASP A 20 13.72 7.57 16.62
CA ASP A 20 13.65 8.98 17.01
C ASP A 20 14.16 9.95 15.94
N ALA A 21 15.24 9.60 15.25
CA ALA A 21 15.75 10.37 14.12
C ALA A 21 14.70 10.56 13.00
N ASN A 22 13.90 9.52 12.71
CA ASN A 22 12.86 9.58 11.68
C ASN A 22 11.62 10.36 12.16
N LYS A 23 11.41 10.51 13.47
CA LYS A 23 10.29 11.31 14.00
C LYS A 23 10.48 12.78 13.68
N LEU A 24 11.68 13.31 13.96
CA LEU A 24 12.01 14.72 13.70
C LEU A 24 11.86 15.05 12.21
N THR A 25 12.42 14.23 11.31
CA THR A 25 12.29 14.44 9.86
C THR A 25 10.84 14.47 9.40
N ARG A 26 9.97 13.61 9.96
CA ARG A 26 8.54 13.59 9.62
C ARG A 26 7.81 14.84 10.12
N VAL A 27 8.14 15.32 11.32
CA VAL A 27 7.55 16.55 11.86
C VAL A 27 7.95 17.75 11.01
N LEU A 28 9.25 17.91 10.74
CA LEU A 28 9.78 19.01 9.93
C LEU A 28 9.16 19.03 8.52
N PHE A 29 9.02 17.86 7.88
CA PHE A 29 8.33 17.77 6.59
C PHE A 29 6.87 18.27 6.68
N CYS A 30 6.12 17.86 7.70
CA CYS A 30 4.74 18.31 7.87
C CYS A 30 4.65 19.81 8.15
N GLU A 31 5.52 20.35 9.00
CA GLU A 31 5.57 21.78 9.33
C GLU A 31 5.89 22.61 8.08
N ASP A 32 6.87 22.20 7.28
CA ASP A 32 7.22 22.85 6.01
C ASP A 32 6.06 22.83 5.01
N MET A 33 5.41 21.68 4.81
CA MET A 33 4.25 21.58 3.92
C MET A 33 3.10 22.52 4.34
N LEU A 34 2.86 22.64 5.64
CA LEU A 34 1.84 23.54 6.20
C LEU A 34 2.24 25.01 6.04
N ALA A 35 3.49 25.37 6.37
CA ALA A 35 4.00 26.74 6.26
C ALA A 35 3.94 27.25 4.81
N ASN A 36 4.23 26.37 3.85
CA ASN A 36 4.20 26.69 2.42
C ASN A 36 2.79 26.64 1.82
N GLY A 37 1.75 26.31 2.60
CA GLY A 37 0.39 26.16 2.08
C GLY A 37 0.28 25.09 0.99
N THR A 38 1.16 24.08 1.02
CA THR A 38 1.25 23.07 -0.04
C THR A 38 -0.02 22.24 -0.05
N THR A 39 -0.57 22.02 -1.25
CA THR A 39 -1.75 21.17 -1.44
C THR A 39 -1.38 19.92 -2.22
N PHE A 40 -2.20 18.88 -2.13
CA PHE A 40 -1.99 17.64 -2.90
C PHE A 40 -2.51 17.70 -4.35
N THR A 41 -2.92 18.89 -4.82
CA THR A 41 -3.59 19.07 -6.12
C THR A 41 -2.69 18.82 -7.33
N ASP A 42 -1.38 18.90 -7.13
CA ASP A 42 -0.36 18.62 -8.14
C ASP A 42 0.60 17.50 -7.72
N CYS A 43 0.18 16.68 -6.75
CA CYS A 43 0.94 15.51 -6.32
C CYS A 43 0.44 14.23 -7.03
N VAL A 44 1.39 13.38 -7.41
CA VAL A 44 1.12 11.99 -7.79
C VAL A 44 1.79 11.09 -6.77
N PHE A 45 1.00 10.35 -6.01
CA PHE A 45 1.49 9.39 -5.04
C PHE A 45 1.69 8.05 -5.73
N THR A 46 2.88 7.47 -5.63
CA THR A 46 3.19 6.17 -6.24
C THR A 46 3.59 5.18 -5.18
N ASP A 47 3.18 3.93 -5.34
CA ASP A 47 3.63 2.85 -4.48
C ASP A 47 3.73 1.52 -5.23
N LYS A 48 4.44 0.58 -4.60
CA LYS A 48 4.53 -0.82 -5.01
C LYS A 48 3.84 -1.70 -3.98
N CYS A 49 2.88 -2.50 -4.43
CA CYS A 49 2.25 -3.53 -3.63
C CYS A 49 2.62 -4.93 -4.11
N THR A 50 2.59 -5.91 -3.20
CA THR A 50 2.65 -7.34 -3.55
C THR A 50 1.38 -8.01 -3.10
N ILE A 51 0.63 -8.57 -4.04
CA ILE A 51 -0.58 -9.34 -3.75
C ILE A 51 -0.23 -10.82 -3.77
N GLN A 52 -0.59 -11.53 -2.71
CA GLN A 52 -0.39 -12.98 -2.60
C GLN A 52 -1.74 -13.70 -2.68
N ALA A 53 -1.81 -14.78 -3.46
CA ALA A 53 -2.95 -15.66 -3.45
C ALA A 53 -3.08 -16.35 -2.08
N ASP A 54 -4.33 -16.58 -1.65
CA ASP A 54 -4.68 -17.29 -0.41
C ASP A 54 -4.08 -16.71 0.89
N CYS A 55 -3.72 -15.43 0.91
CA CYS A 55 -3.24 -14.73 2.11
C CYS A 55 -4.38 -14.21 3.00
N SER A 56 -5.65 -14.34 2.61
CA SER A 56 -6.81 -13.90 3.40
C SER A 56 -7.20 -14.85 4.53
N THR A 57 -7.69 -14.29 5.63
CA THR A 57 -8.37 -15.04 6.69
C THR A 57 -9.78 -15.40 6.21
N ARG A 58 -10.08 -16.69 6.11
CA ARG A 58 -11.41 -17.18 5.75
C ARG A 58 -12.22 -17.42 7.02
N LYS A 59 -13.43 -16.85 7.11
CA LYS A 59 -14.41 -17.29 8.12
C LYS A 59 -14.89 -18.67 7.71
N ARG A 60 -14.73 -19.67 8.58
CA ARG A 60 -15.25 -21.03 8.39
C ARG A 60 -16.24 -21.35 9.50
N PHE A 61 -17.33 -22.00 9.14
CA PHE A 61 -18.26 -22.61 10.09
C PHE A 61 -17.92 -24.11 10.11
N VAL A 62 -17.58 -24.62 11.29
CA VAL A 62 -17.14 -26.00 11.48
C VAL A 62 -17.90 -26.60 12.66
N LEU A 63 -18.09 -27.92 12.64
CA LEU A 63 -18.73 -28.64 13.74
C LEU A 63 -17.86 -28.57 15.01
N LYS A 64 -18.50 -28.66 16.18
CA LYS A 64 -17.80 -28.70 17.47
C LYS A 64 -16.85 -29.90 17.48
N ASN A 65 -15.59 -29.66 17.83
CA ASN A 65 -14.47 -30.63 17.82
C ASN A 65 -13.88 -31.00 16.45
N ASP A 66 -14.35 -30.40 15.33
CA ASP A 66 -13.67 -30.56 14.04
C ASP A 66 -12.48 -29.59 13.94
N PHE A 67 -11.33 -30.07 14.40
CA PHE A 67 -10.08 -29.32 14.38
C PHE A 67 -9.46 -29.22 12.99
N TYR A 68 -9.59 -30.27 12.17
CA TYR A 68 -8.91 -30.37 10.89
C TYR A 68 -9.49 -29.40 9.85
N SER A 69 -10.80 -29.18 9.83
CA SER A 69 -11.41 -28.21 8.91
C SER A 69 -11.09 -26.74 9.23
N ARG A 70 -10.51 -26.48 10.42
CA ARG A 70 -9.99 -25.16 10.82
C ARG A 70 -8.55 -24.93 10.37
N LEU A 71 -7.81 -25.99 10.01
CA LEU A 71 -6.44 -25.85 9.57
C LEU A 71 -6.41 -25.09 8.24
N ARG A 72 -5.62 -24.02 8.21
CA ARG A 72 -5.44 -23.23 7.01
C ARG A 72 -4.40 -23.93 6.13
N THR A 73 -4.86 -24.44 4.99
CA THR A 73 -3.96 -24.84 3.91
C THR A 73 -3.31 -23.59 3.33
N ARG A 74 -2.08 -23.28 3.75
CA ARG A 74 -1.27 -22.23 3.15
C ARG A 74 -0.22 -22.89 2.27
N ALA A 75 -0.22 -22.58 0.97
CA ALA A 75 0.86 -23.02 0.10
C ALA A 75 2.21 -22.52 0.66
N LYS A 76 3.23 -23.40 0.70
CA LYS A 76 4.59 -23.03 1.13
C LYS A 76 5.15 -21.88 0.29
N HIS A 77 4.81 -21.87 -1.00
CA HIS A 77 5.18 -20.84 -1.97
C HIS A 77 3.90 -20.31 -2.65
N PRO A 78 3.19 -19.35 -2.03
CA PRO A 78 1.96 -18.83 -2.62
C PRO A 78 2.27 -18.06 -3.91
N ALA A 79 1.42 -18.23 -4.91
CA ALA A 79 1.44 -17.39 -6.10
C ALA A 79 1.30 -15.92 -5.69
N LYS A 80 2.08 -15.05 -6.33
CA LYS A 80 2.08 -13.63 -6.00
C LYS A 80 2.33 -12.79 -7.25
N VAL A 81 1.87 -11.56 -7.22
CA VAL A 81 2.12 -10.55 -8.26
C VAL A 81 2.60 -9.27 -7.60
N HIS A 82 3.50 -8.57 -8.27
CA HIS A 82 3.90 -7.22 -7.91
C HIS A 82 3.09 -6.23 -8.73
N ILE A 83 2.64 -5.17 -8.09
CA ILE A 83 1.90 -4.08 -8.72
C ILE A 83 2.64 -2.80 -8.43
N TRP A 84 2.82 -1.98 -9.45
CA TRP A 84 3.21 -0.58 -9.31
C TRP A 84 2.09 0.28 -9.89
N ALA A 85 1.70 1.33 -9.18
CA ALA A 85 0.72 2.30 -9.64
C ALA A 85 0.92 3.64 -8.94
N GLY A 86 0.46 4.71 -9.60
CA GLY A 86 0.32 6.04 -9.05
C GLY A 86 -1.14 6.50 -8.97
N ILE A 87 -1.40 7.44 -8.07
CA ILE A 87 -2.70 8.12 -7.93
C ILE A 87 -2.49 9.61 -7.69
N SER A 88 -3.28 10.43 -8.37
CA SER A 88 -3.39 11.87 -8.14
C SER A 88 -4.81 12.22 -7.71
N MET A 89 -5.04 13.46 -7.31
CA MET A 89 -6.40 13.96 -7.08
C MET A 89 -7.30 13.90 -8.34
N ARG A 90 -6.71 13.80 -9.54
CA ARG A 90 -7.44 13.82 -10.81
C ARG A 90 -7.82 12.42 -11.28
N ARG A 91 -6.84 11.52 -11.34
CA ARG A 91 -7.00 10.14 -11.82
C ARG A 91 -5.80 9.25 -11.42
N PRO A 92 -5.95 7.91 -11.47
CA PRO A 92 -4.82 7.00 -11.35
C PRO A 92 -3.93 6.99 -12.60
N THR A 93 -2.68 6.56 -12.44
CA THR A 93 -1.81 6.19 -13.57
C THR A 93 -2.23 4.84 -14.14
N ASN A 94 -1.62 4.46 -15.26
CA ASN A 94 -1.66 3.07 -15.69
C ASN A 94 -1.04 2.16 -14.61
N ILE A 95 -1.63 0.99 -14.43
CA ILE A 95 -1.17 -0.01 -13.46
C ILE A 95 -0.16 -0.92 -14.17
N VAL A 96 0.99 -1.12 -13.55
CA VAL A 96 2.00 -2.09 -14.02
C VAL A 96 1.90 -3.35 -13.18
N ILE A 97 1.61 -4.48 -13.83
CA ILE A 97 1.53 -5.79 -13.19
C ILE A 97 2.76 -6.59 -13.60
N ILE A 98 3.49 -7.09 -12.61
CA ILE A 98 4.72 -7.87 -12.80
C ILE A 98 4.58 -9.22 -12.10
N SER A 99 5.18 -10.25 -12.69
CA SER A 99 5.29 -11.55 -12.03
C SER A 99 5.91 -11.43 -10.64
N GLY A 100 5.35 -12.14 -9.67
CA GLY A 100 5.89 -12.18 -8.31
C GLY A 100 7.26 -12.85 -8.19
N SER A 101 7.74 -13.54 -9.22
CA SER A 101 9.10 -14.07 -9.26
C SER A 101 10.14 -13.01 -9.66
N THR A 102 9.71 -11.90 -10.27
CA THR A 102 10.60 -10.86 -10.77
C THR A 102 11.16 -10.04 -9.63
N ARG A 103 12.50 -9.96 -9.54
CA ARG A 103 13.19 -8.99 -8.71
C ARG A 103 13.07 -7.61 -9.36
N ILE A 104 12.55 -6.64 -8.62
CA ILE A 104 12.48 -5.26 -9.09
C ILE A 104 13.76 -4.56 -8.68
N ASP A 105 14.54 -4.14 -9.66
CA ASP A 105 15.72 -3.30 -9.53
C ASP A 105 15.44 -1.88 -10.04
N SER A 106 16.48 -1.04 -10.05
CA SER A 106 16.38 0.34 -10.51
C SER A 106 16.04 0.44 -11.99
N GLU A 107 16.60 -0.43 -12.84
CA GLU A 107 16.34 -0.40 -14.28
C GLU A 107 14.87 -0.72 -14.58
N LEU A 108 14.34 -1.77 -13.96
CA LEU A 108 12.94 -2.14 -14.11
C LEU A 108 12.02 -1.05 -13.52
N TYR A 109 12.43 -0.40 -12.43
CA TYR A 109 11.68 0.73 -11.88
C TYR A 109 11.64 1.92 -12.85
N CYS A 110 12.75 2.29 -13.49
CA CYS A 110 12.78 3.33 -14.52
C CYS A 110 11.80 3.02 -15.67
N LYS A 111 11.73 1.75 -16.10
CA LYS A 111 10.76 1.32 -17.12
C LYS A 111 9.30 1.50 -16.67
N PHE A 112 9.00 1.40 -15.37
CA PHE A 112 7.65 1.69 -14.86
C PHE A 112 7.35 3.18 -14.95
N ILE A 113 8.31 4.02 -14.57
CA ILE A 113 8.16 5.48 -14.66
C ILE A 113 7.94 5.90 -16.11
N GLU A 114 8.77 5.43 -17.04
CA GLU A 114 8.64 5.74 -18.46
C GLU A 114 7.29 5.30 -19.03
N ARG A 115 6.87 4.06 -18.77
CA ARG A 115 5.66 3.49 -19.38
C ARG A 115 4.36 3.98 -18.76
N ALA A 116 4.34 4.21 -17.44
CA ALA A 116 3.10 4.47 -16.72
C ALA A 116 3.01 5.89 -16.15
N TYR A 117 4.10 6.42 -15.60
CA TYR A 117 4.10 7.77 -15.02
C TYR A 117 4.23 8.86 -16.08
N LEU A 118 5.24 8.81 -16.95
CA LEU A 118 5.45 9.84 -17.97
C LEU A 118 4.26 9.94 -18.93
N SER A 119 3.76 8.79 -19.40
CA SER A 119 2.51 8.73 -20.17
C SER A 119 1.32 9.35 -19.42
N PHE A 120 1.23 9.17 -18.10
CA PHE A 120 0.19 9.84 -17.31
C PHE A 120 0.36 11.36 -17.30
N VAL A 121 1.58 11.86 -17.13
CA VAL A 121 1.89 13.30 -17.06
C VAL A 121 1.59 13.97 -18.40
N GLU A 122 2.05 13.39 -19.52
CA GLU A 122 1.79 13.89 -20.87
C GLU A 122 0.29 14.01 -21.15
N ASN A 123 -0.47 12.97 -20.81
CA ASN A 123 -1.93 12.96 -20.98
C ASN A 123 -2.66 13.91 -20.01
N THR A 124 -2.05 14.30 -18.88
CA THR A 124 -2.64 15.26 -17.93
C THR A 124 -2.35 16.70 -18.35
N ASN A 125 -1.14 16.96 -18.85
CA ASN A 125 -0.67 18.29 -19.22
C ASN A 125 -1.19 18.74 -20.59
N ASN A 126 -1.48 17.82 -21.52
CA ASN A 126 -2.12 18.17 -22.79
C ASN A 126 -3.55 18.74 -22.64
N GLY A 127 -4.14 18.72 -21.43
CA GLY A 127 -5.37 19.45 -21.09
C GLY A 127 -5.15 20.82 -20.42
N ARG A 128 -3.92 21.14 -20.02
CA ARG A 128 -3.47 22.45 -19.55
C ARG A 128 -2.52 23.04 -20.61
N LYS A 129 -3.06 23.47 -21.76
CA LYS A 129 -2.37 24.54 -22.48
C LYS A 129 -2.44 25.77 -21.58
N GLU A 130 -1.28 26.20 -21.12
CA GLU A 130 -1.09 27.42 -20.33
C GLU A 130 -1.91 28.57 -20.96
N ARG A 131 -2.71 29.23 -20.13
CA ARG A 131 -3.36 30.51 -20.42
C ARG A 131 -2.61 31.59 -19.68
#